data_AF-A0A3G9GLD8-F1
#
_entry.id   AF-A0A3G9GLD8-F1
#
_cell.length_a   1.000
_cell.length_b   1.000
_cell.length_c   1.000
_cell.angle_alpha   90.00
_cell.angle_beta   90.00
_cell.angle_gamma   90.00
#
_symmetry.space_group_name_H-M   'P 1'
#
loop_
_entity.id
_entity.type
_entity.pdbx_description
1 polymer ?
#
loop_
_entity_poly.entity_id
_entity_poly.type
_entity_poly.pdbx_seq_one_letter_code
_entity_poly.pdbx_strand_id
1 'polypeptide(L)'
;MISKEASNRSGQINYRYDPVGRLLEAATPKGVESFRFDPAGNLLDNTPTADGHQDNSLLGNLLSHYAGRHYRYDSRGNLVEKRVNGSLTQLEWDGYNRLSRLTAPGGNSTEYRYDPLGHRIAKLSQGKTTLYGWDGDVLAFETQDDAAVHYLFEPGSFIPLAQVHTEPGAKHGK
;
A
#
# COMPACT_ATOMS: atom_id res chain seq x y z
N MET A 1 22.05 -14.03 -16.34
CA MET A 1 21.54 -12.65 -16.30
C MET A 1 20.49 -12.51 -17.38
N ILE A 2 19.37 -11.87 -17.07
CA ILE A 2 18.26 -11.67 -18.01
C ILE A 2 18.18 -10.17 -18.29
N SER A 3 18.08 -9.78 -19.56
CA SER A 3 17.87 -8.38 -19.97
C SER A 3 16.52 -8.26 -20.67
N LYS A 4 15.76 -7.21 -20.34
CA LYS A 4 14.47 -6.92 -20.98
C LYS A 4 14.45 -5.46 -21.41
N GLU A 5 14.05 -5.23 -22.65
CA GLU A 5 13.87 -3.90 -23.21
C GLU A 5 12.37 -3.59 -23.30
N ALA A 6 11.98 -2.38 -22.91
CA ALA A 6 10.63 -1.88 -23.06
C ALA A 6 10.67 -0.45 -23.61
N SER A 7 9.89 -0.19 -24.66
CA SER A 7 9.78 1.14 -25.26
C SER A 7 8.42 1.73 -24.95
N ASN A 8 8.38 2.95 -24.39
CA ASN A 8 7.13 3.70 -24.21
C ASN A 8 7.26 5.08 -24.89
N ARG A 9 6.18 5.88 -24.88
CA ARG A 9 6.13 7.22 -25.51
C ARG A 9 7.16 8.23 -24.96
N SER A 10 7.94 7.88 -23.93
CA SER A 10 8.92 8.73 -23.26
C SER A 10 10.38 8.28 -23.43
N GLY A 11 10.64 7.21 -24.21
CA GLY A 11 11.99 6.71 -24.53
C GLY A 11 12.16 5.21 -24.24
N GLN A 12 13.33 4.67 -24.60
CA GLN A 12 13.69 3.27 -24.35
C GLN A 12 14.09 3.09 -22.88
N ILE A 13 13.56 2.05 -22.23
CA ILE A 13 13.90 1.65 -20.87
C ILE A 13 14.49 0.24 -20.91
N ASN A 14 15.69 0.07 -20.34
CA ASN A 14 16.38 -1.20 -20.28
C ASN A 14 16.45 -1.70 -18.84
N TYR A 15 16.05 -2.95 -18.63
CA TYR A 15 16.09 -3.61 -17.33
C TYR A 15 17.06 -4.79 -17.34
N ARG A 16 17.85 -4.94 -16.29
CA ARG A 16 18.70 -6.11 -16.06
C ARG A 16 18.26 -6.84 -14.80
N TYR A 17 18.28 -8.15 -14.87
CA TYR A 17 17.91 -9.03 -13.78
C TYR A 17 18.97 -10.09 -13.53
N ASP A 18 19.05 -10.54 -12.29
CA ASP A 18 19.83 -11.71 -11.93
C ASP A 18 19.13 -13.02 -12.37
N PRO A 19 19.77 -14.20 -12.24
CA PRO A 19 19.18 -15.47 -12.66
C PRO A 19 17.88 -15.88 -11.93
N VAL A 20 17.58 -15.28 -10.78
CA VAL A 20 16.36 -15.55 -10.00
C VAL A 20 15.30 -14.46 -10.22
N GLY A 21 15.51 -13.57 -11.19
CA GLY A 21 14.54 -12.58 -11.63
C GLY A 21 14.51 -11.29 -10.81
N ARG A 22 15.48 -11.05 -9.93
CA ARG A 22 15.58 -9.80 -9.16
C ARG A 22 16.16 -8.70 -10.04
N LEU A 23 15.58 -7.50 -9.98
CA LEU A 23 15.99 -6.33 -10.77
C LEU A 23 17.35 -5.81 -10.29
N LEU A 24 18.39 -5.93 -11.12
CA LEU A 24 19.75 -5.42 -10.85
C LEU A 24 19.98 -4.01 -11.37
N GLU A 25 19.29 -3.60 -12.43
CA GLU A 25 19.48 -2.28 -13.05
C GLU A 25 18.24 -1.85 -13.82
N ALA A 26 17.89 -0.57 -13.72
CA ALA A 26 16.90 0.11 -14.55
C ALA A 26 17.55 1.34 -15.20
N ALA A 27 17.79 1.26 -16.51
CA ALA A 27 18.30 2.38 -17.30
C ALA A 27 17.14 3.08 -18.01
N THR A 28 16.88 4.32 -17.62
CA THR A 28 15.85 5.19 -18.20
C THR A 28 16.51 6.39 -18.88
N PRO A 29 15.79 7.15 -19.72
CA PRO A 29 16.29 8.41 -20.26
C PRO A 29 16.65 9.45 -19.19
N LYS A 30 16.17 9.30 -17.95
CA LYS A 30 16.45 10.19 -16.82
C LYS A 30 17.67 9.78 -15.99
N GLY A 31 18.24 8.60 -16.24
CA GLY A 31 19.36 8.06 -15.49
C GLY A 31 19.31 6.55 -15.34
N VAL A 32 20.39 6.00 -14.76
CA VAL A 32 20.54 4.57 -14.45
C VAL A 32 20.47 4.38 -12.94
N GLU A 33 19.59 3.48 -12.51
CA GLU A 33 19.51 3.01 -11.12
C GLU A 33 20.02 1.57 -11.06
N SER A 34 20.90 1.27 -10.11
CA SER A 34 21.40 -0.08 -9.87
C SER A 34 20.93 -0.58 -8.50
N PHE A 35 20.73 -1.89 -8.39
CA PHE A 35 20.23 -2.56 -7.20
C PHE A 35 21.14 -3.75 -6.87
N ARG A 36 21.38 -3.98 -5.59
CA ARG A 36 22.11 -5.16 -5.10
C ARG A 36 21.25 -5.89 -4.10
N PHE A 37 21.45 -7.19 -3.96
CA PHE A 37 20.71 -7.97 -3.00
C PHE A 37 21.63 -8.91 -2.23
N ASP A 38 21.29 -9.15 -0.97
CA ASP A 38 21.89 -10.25 -0.22
C ASP A 38 21.32 -11.62 -0.70
N PRO A 39 21.85 -12.75 -0.21
CA PRO A 39 21.33 -14.07 -0.55
C PRO A 39 19.87 -14.32 -0.12
N ALA A 40 19.36 -13.57 0.85
CA ALA A 40 17.98 -13.67 1.33
C ALA A 40 16.99 -12.84 0.48
N GLY A 41 17.48 -12.04 -0.49
CA GLY A 41 16.63 -11.22 -1.35
C GLY A 41 16.47 -9.78 -0.90
N ASN A 42 17.16 -9.35 0.15
CA ASN A 42 17.04 -7.98 0.65
C ASN A 42 17.82 -7.01 -0.21
N LEU A 43 17.22 -5.86 -0.50
CA LEU A 43 17.89 -4.79 -1.23
C LEU A 43 19.03 -4.22 -0.37
N LEU A 44 20.24 -4.29 -0.90
CA LEU A 44 21.44 -3.62 -0.41
C LEU A 44 21.52 -2.26 -1.11
N ASP A 45 21.80 -1.21 -0.34
CA ASP A 45 21.92 0.13 -0.89
C ASP A 45 23.14 0.25 -1.82
N ASN A 46 23.01 1.08 -2.86
CA ASN A 46 24.06 1.33 -3.85
C ASN A 46 24.65 2.75 -3.76
N THR A 47 24.24 3.54 -2.78
CA THR A 47 24.80 4.88 -2.56
C THR A 47 25.93 4.81 -1.52
N PRO A 48 27.21 5.03 -1.89
CA PRO A 48 28.20 5.38 -0.89
C PRO A 48 27.83 6.78 -0.41
N THR A 49 27.28 6.90 0.79
CA THR A 49 27.35 8.16 1.51
C THR A 49 28.83 8.54 1.58
N ALA A 50 29.16 9.81 1.27
CA ALA A 50 30.53 10.31 1.29
C ALA A 50 31.25 10.10 2.65
N ASP A 51 30.46 9.83 3.71
CA ASP A 51 30.91 9.58 5.07
C ASP A 51 30.89 8.10 5.50
N GLY A 52 30.64 7.15 4.59
CA GLY A 52 30.76 5.72 4.85
C GLY A 52 29.71 5.12 5.80
N HIS A 53 28.71 5.89 6.23
CA HIS A 53 27.62 5.40 7.08
C HIS A 53 26.53 4.74 6.24
N GLN A 54 26.56 3.41 6.24
CA GLN A 54 25.51 2.52 5.73
C GLN A 54 24.42 2.41 6.79
N ASP A 55 23.34 3.20 6.70
CA ASP A 55 22.30 3.22 7.76
C ASP A 55 21.07 2.36 7.43
N ASN A 56 21.17 1.42 6.48
CA ASN A 56 20.11 0.44 6.23
C ASN A 56 20.27 -0.76 7.15
N SER A 57 19.71 -0.68 8.35
CA SER A 57 19.62 -1.84 9.23
C SER A 57 18.40 -2.69 8.85
N LEU A 58 18.65 -3.91 8.42
CA LEU A 58 17.64 -4.92 8.13
C LEU A 58 17.43 -5.80 9.36
N LEU A 59 16.18 -6.05 9.74
CA LEU A 59 15.83 -7.03 10.76
C LEU A 59 15.00 -8.14 10.10
N GLY A 60 15.64 -9.25 9.72
CA GLY A 60 14.96 -10.39 9.11
C GLY A 60 14.17 -10.03 7.84
N ASN A 61 14.82 -9.35 6.88
CA ASN A 61 14.24 -8.84 5.64
C ASN A 61 13.30 -7.62 5.78
N LEU A 62 13.15 -7.07 6.99
CA LEU A 62 12.37 -5.86 7.23
C LEU A 62 13.29 -4.64 7.35
N LEU A 63 12.94 -3.58 6.63
CA LEU A 63 13.69 -2.33 6.61
C LEU A 63 13.42 -1.52 7.88
N SER A 64 14.39 -1.39 8.78
CA SER A 64 14.19 -0.61 10.02
C SER A 64 14.55 0.87 9.87
N HIS A 65 15.50 1.20 8.98
CA HIS A 65 15.87 2.56 8.64
C HIS A 65 16.21 2.67 7.14
N TYR A 66 15.81 3.79 6.52
CA TYR A 66 16.20 4.14 5.15
C TYR A 66 15.98 5.63 4.90
N ALA A 67 17.01 6.34 4.44
CA ALA A 67 16.93 7.73 4.01
C ALA A 67 16.15 8.65 5.00
N GLY A 68 16.49 8.57 6.30
CA GLY A 68 15.83 9.38 7.35
C GLY A 68 14.43 8.90 7.75
N ARG A 69 14.00 7.73 7.26
CA ARG A 69 12.75 7.08 7.65
C ARG A 69 13.05 5.94 8.60
N HIS A 70 12.27 5.81 9.65
CA HIS A 70 12.37 4.70 10.60
C HIS A 70 11.09 3.89 10.61
N TYR A 71 11.23 2.58 10.77
CA TYR A 71 10.14 1.63 10.79
C TYR A 71 10.31 0.69 11.97
N ARG A 72 9.20 0.39 12.65
CA ARG A 72 9.15 -0.61 13.71
C ARG A 72 8.09 -1.64 13.35
N TYR A 73 8.40 -2.90 13.59
CA TYR A 73 7.54 -4.04 13.30
C TYR A 73 7.21 -4.80 14.59
N ASP A 74 6.07 -5.48 14.62
CA ASP A 74 5.77 -6.47 15.65
C ASP A 74 6.47 -7.81 15.36
N SER A 75 6.29 -8.80 16.24
CA SER A 75 6.89 -10.14 16.08
C SER A 75 6.34 -10.95 14.89
N ARG A 76 5.22 -10.51 14.30
CA ARG A 76 4.62 -11.11 13.11
C ARG A 76 5.05 -10.39 11.82
N GLY A 77 5.89 -9.36 11.93
CA GLY A 77 6.39 -8.57 10.81
C GLY A 77 5.41 -7.48 10.33
N ASN A 78 4.35 -7.20 11.09
CA ASN A 78 3.45 -6.10 10.76
C ASN A 78 4.09 -4.76 11.14
N LEU A 79 4.03 -3.77 10.25
CA LEU A 79 4.52 -2.43 10.53
C LEU A 79 3.65 -1.77 11.60
N VAL A 80 4.21 -1.42 12.76
CA VAL A 80 3.50 -0.79 13.88
C VAL A 80 3.83 0.69 14.05
N GLU A 81 5.00 1.12 13.59
CA GLU A 81 5.36 2.54 13.58
C GLU A 81 6.17 2.91 12.34
N LYS A 82 5.88 4.10 11.80
CA LYS A 82 6.64 4.73 10.73
C LYS A 82 6.95 6.16 11.12
N ARG A 83 8.24 6.52 11.15
CA ARG A 83 8.69 7.90 11.34
C ARG A 83 9.30 8.44 10.05
N VAL A 84 8.85 9.61 9.60
CA VAL A 84 9.42 10.33 8.45
C VAL A 84 9.64 11.77 8.86
N ASN A 85 10.90 12.22 8.86
CA ASN A 85 11.26 13.60 9.23
C ASN A 85 10.62 14.03 10.57
N GLY A 86 10.69 13.16 11.59
CA GLY A 86 10.08 13.39 12.91
C GLY A 86 8.60 13.03 13.02
N SER A 87 7.83 13.04 11.93
CA SER A 87 6.40 12.71 11.92
C SER A 87 6.15 11.23 12.16
N LEU A 88 5.41 10.89 13.22
CA LEU A 88 5.10 9.50 13.60
C LEU A 88 3.72 9.07 13.10
N THR A 89 3.65 7.97 12.37
CA THR A 89 2.42 7.23 12.08
C THR A 89 2.44 5.93 12.87
N GLN A 90 1.35 5.62 13.56
CA GLN A 90 1.18 4.36 14.30
C GLN A 90 0.14 3.49 13.60
N LEU A 91 0.36 2.19 13.62
CA LEU A 91 -0.51 1.20 12.98
C LEU A 91 -0.79 0.06 13.97
N GLU A 92 -2.05 -0.34 14.06
CA GLU A 92 -2.51 -1.44 14.88
C GLU A 92 -3.13 -2.52 13.99
N TRP A 93 -2.92 -3.78 14.36
CA TRP A 93 -3.33 -4.95 13.58
C TRP A 93 -4.18 -5.86 14.45
N ASP A 94 -5.20 -6.48 13.85
CA ASP A 94 -6.02 -7.48 14.53
C ASP A 94 -5.33 -8.85 14.61
N GLY A 95 -5.99 -9.80 15.29
CA GLY A 95 -5.46 -11.16 15.47
C GLY A 95 -5.21 -11.93 14.17
N TYR A 96 -5.80 -11.49 13.05
CA TYR A 96 -5.68 -12.07 11.71
C TYR A 96 -4.67 -11.32 10.82
N ASN A 97 -3.83 -10.45 11.40
CA ASN A 97 -2.85 -9.61 10.69
C ASN A 97 -3.49 -8.65 9.68
N ARG A 98 -4.66 -8.10 10.00
CA ARG A 98 -5.31 -7.07 9.19
C ARG A 98 -5.22 -5.72 9.91
N LEU A 99 -4.92 -4.65 9.19
CA LEU A 99 -4.81 -3.31 9.75
C LEU A 99 -6.16 -2.90 10.36
N SER A 100 -6.22 -2.73 11.67
CA SER A 100 -7.43 -2.38 12.42
C SER A 100 -7.50 -0.90 12.74
N ARG A 101 -6.36 -0.23 12.94
CA ARG A 101 -6.28 1.23 13.13
C ARG A 101 -5.00 1.82 12.56
N LEU A 102 -5.11 3.03 12.03
CA LEU A 102 -3.99 3.90 11.66
C LEU A 102 -4.15 5.24 12.38
N THR A 103 -3.11 5.68 13.08
CA THR A 103 -3.06 7.01 13.72
C THR A 103 -2.02 7.86 13.01
N ALA A 104 -2.46 8.93 12.38
CA ALA A 104 -1.62 9.86 11.64
C ALA A 104 -0.82 10.76 12.61
N PRO A 105 0.26 11.43 12.14
CA PRO A 105 1.07 12.32 12.98
C PRO A 105 0.30 13.44 13.69
N GLY A 106 -0.82 13.88 13.11
CA GLY A 106 -1.71 14.88 13.71
C GLY A 106 -2.73 14.30 14.71
N GLY A 107 -2.60 13.05 15.14
CA GLY A 107 -3.50 12.39 16.10
C GLY A 107 -4.80 11.86 15.50
N ASN A 108 -5.16 12.27 14.27
CA ASN A 108 -6.32 11.73 13.56
C ASN A 108 -6.15 10.21 13.36
N SER A 109 -7.18 9.46 13.76
CA SER A 109 -7.22 8.01 13.55
C SER A 109 -8.19 7.61 12.45
N THR A 110 -7.86 6.50 11.79
CA THR A 110 -8.75 5.76 10.90
C THR A 110 -8.84 4.33 11.39
N GLU A 111 -10.05 3.83 11.61
CA GLU A 111 -10.30 2.44 12.01
C GLU A 111 -10.91 1.65 10.86
N TYR A 112 -10.59 0.37 10.81
CA TYR A 112 -11.09 -0.56 9.81
C TYR A 112 -11.72 -1.77 10.50
N ARG A 113 -12.87 -2.20 9.98
CA ARG A 113 -13.54 -3.43 10.43
C ARG A 113 -13.68 -4.38 9.27
N TYR A 114 -13.62 -5.67 9.57
CA TYR A 114 -13.62 -6.73 8.57
C TYR A 114 -14.61 -7.82 8.96
N ASP A 115 -15.15 -8.50 7.95
CA ASP A 115 -15.88 -9.75 8.14
C ASP A 115 -14.92 -10.94 8.38
N PRO A 116 -15.45 -12.16 8.64
CA PRO A 116 -14.61 -13.36 8.80
C PRO A 116 -13.88 -13.80 7.52
N LEU A 117 -14.32 -13.40 6.34
CA LEU A 117 -13.69 -13.73 5.05
C LEU A 117 -12.51 -12.80 4.74
N GLY A 118 -12.36 -11.70 5.48
CA GLY A 118 -11.27 -10.73 5.29
C GLY A 118 -11.70 -9.48 4.54
N HIS A 119 -12.97 -9.37 4.15
CA HIS A 119 -13.47 -8.19 3.48
C HIS A 119 -13.64 -7.04 4.46
N ARG A 120 -13.17 -5.85 4.08
CA ARG A 120 -13.41 -4.64 4.88
C ARG A 120 -14.88 -4.28 4.78
N ILE A 121 -15.56 -4.18 5.92
CA ILE A 121 -16.99 -3.83 6.01
C ILE A 121 -17.24 -2.41 6.54
N ALA A 122 -16.23 -1.81 7.19
CA ALA A 122 -16.32 -0.41 7.61
C ALA A 122 -14.95 0.29 7.63
N LYS A 123 -14.99 1.60 7.38
CA LYS A 123 -13.90 2.55 7.61
C LYS A 123 -14.43 3.72 8.41
N LEU A 124 -13.87 3.97 9.58
CA LEU A 124 -14.23 5.12 10.42
C LEU A 124 -13.07 6.10 10.39
N SER A 125 -13.29 7.33 9.92
CA SER A 125 -12.23 8.33 9.77
C SER A 125 -12.79 9.71 10.04
N GLN A 126 -12.19 10.44 10.98
CA GLN A 126 -12.56 11.84 11.29
C GLN A 126 -14.07 12.04 11.50
N GLY A 127 -14.72 11.13 12.23
CA GLY A 127 -16.16 11.19 12.51
C GLY A 127 -17.07 10.71 11.37
N LYS A 128 -16.52 10.36 10.21
CA LYS A 128 -17.26 9.77 9.08
C LYS A 128 -17.13 8.25 9.09
N THR A 129 -18.21 7.57 8.77
CA THR A 129 -18.23 6.11 8.60
C THR A 129 -18.59 5.78 7.17
N THR A 130 -17.70 5.06 6.49
CA THR A 130 -18.00 4.40 5.21
C THR A 130 -18.27 2.93 5.48
N LEU A 131 -19.41 2.41 5.03
CA LEU A 131 -19.73 0.98 5.07
C LEU A 131 -19.52 0.37 3.69
N TYR A 132 -19.16 -0.91 3.66
CA TYR A 132 -18.90 -1.65 2.43
C TYR A 132 -19.70 -2.95 2.44
N GLY A 133 -20.39 -3.22 1.33
CA GLY A 133 -21.06 -4.49 1.06
C GLY A 133 -20.37 -5.25 -0.06
N TRP A 134 -20.35 -6.56 0.04
CA TRP A 134 -19.63 -7.46 -0.87
C TRP A 134 -20.59 -8.50 -1.45
N ASP A 135 -20.35 -8.90 -2.71
CA ASP A 135 -20.99 -10.03 -3.39
C ASP A 135 -19.88 -11.01 -3.81
N GLY A 136 -19.75 -12.12 -3.08
CA GLY A 136 -18.54 -12.94 -3.16
C GLY A 136 -17.30 -12.11 -2.85
N ASP A 137 -16.36 -12.07 -3.81
CA ASP A 137 -15.09 -11.33 -3.71
C ASP A 137 -15.13 -9.94 -4.38
N VAL A 138 -16.27 -9.53 -4.95
CA VAL A 138 -16.43 -8.20 -5.56
C VAL A 138 -17.12 -7.23 -4.60
N LEU A 139 -16.66 -5.98 -4.59
CA LEU A 139 -17.32 -4.91 -3.83
C LEU A 139 -18.67 -4.61 -4.49
N ALA A 140 -19.77 -4.79 -3.77
CA ALA A 140 -21.12 -4.55 -4.29
C ALA A 140 -21.56 -3.10 -4.10
N PHE A 141 -21.25 -2.51 -2.95
CA PHE A 141 -21.55 -1.11 -2.68
C PHE A 141 -20.66 -0.51 -1.59
N GLU A 142 -20.57 0.82 -1.58
CA GLU A 142 -20.14 1.58 -0.43
C GLU A 142 -21.19 2.64 -0.08
N THR A 143 -21.38 2.91 1.22
CA THR A 143 -22.22 4.00 1.70
C THR A 143 -21.46 4.90 2.64
N GLN A 144 -21.70 6.20 2.56
CA GLN A 144 -21.23 7.17 3.53
C GLN A 144 -22.27 8.26 3.67
N ASP A 145 -22.67 8.56 4.90
CA ASP A 145 -23.77 9.47 5.19
C ASP A 145 -25.05 9.00 4.45
N ASP A 146 -25.66 9.85 3.62
CA ASP A 146 -26.83 9.51 2.80
C ASP A 146 -26.48 9.16 1.34
N ALA A 147 -25.17 9.10 1.01
CA ALA A 147 -24.69 8.77 -0.33
C ALA A 147 -24.29 7.29 -0.42
N ALA A 148 -24.55 6.68 -1.59
CA ALA A 148 -24.08 5.33 -1.89
C ALA A 148 -23.55 5.23 -3.32
N VAL A 149 -22.62 4.29 -3.52
CA VAL A 149 -22.14 3.88 -4.82
C VAL A 149 -22.32 2.38 -4.93
N HIS A 150 -23.03 1.92 -5.95
CA HIS A 150 -23.18 0.51 -6.29
C HIS A 150 -22.27 0.17 -7.47
N TYR A 151 -21.57 -0.95 -7.39
CA TYR A 151 -20.72 -1.46 -8.44
C TYR A 151 -21.36 -2.68 -9.08
N LEU A 152 -21.41 -2.70 -10.41
CA LEU A 152 -21.91 -3.82 -11.18
C LEU A 152 -20.75 -4.48 -11.91
N PHE A 153 -20.66 -5.80 -11.79
CA PHE A 153 -19.66 -6.63 -12.45
C PHE A 153 -20.35 -7.65 -13.35
N GLU A 154 -19.64 -8.14 -14.37
CA GLU A 154 -20.10 -9.31 -15.13
C GLU A 154 -20.16 -10.54 -14.19
N PRO A 155 -21.24 -11.34 -14.22
CA PRO A 155 -21.44 -12.45 -13.30
C PRO A 155 -20.27 -13.44 -13.26
N GLY A 156 -19.79 -13.76 -12.05
CA GLY A 156 -18.69 -14.71 -11.83
C GLY A 156 -17.31 -14.21 -12.30
N SER A 157 -17.16 -12.90 -12.53
CA SER A 157 -15.91 -12.28 -12.96
C SER A 157 -15.57 -11.04 -12.11
N PHE A 158 -14.38 -10.48 -12.36
CA PHE A 158 -13.94 -9.20 -11.82
C PHE A 158 -14.05 -8.06 -12.87
N ILE A 159 -14.79 -8.26 -13.96
CA ILE A 159 -14.92 -7.28 -15.05
C ILE A 159 -15.99 -6.25 -14.64
N PRO A 160 -15.61 -4.97 -14.43
CA PRO A 160 -16.56 -3.94 -14.07
C PRO A 160 -17.44 -3.56 -15.27
N LEU A 161 -18.74 -3.41 -15.03
CA LEU A 161 -19.73 -2.98 -16.03
C LEU A 161 -20.17 -1.53 -15.81
N ALA A 162 -20.49 -1.16 -14.57
CA ALA A 162 -21.01 0.16 -14.25
C ALA A 162 -20.83 0.54 -12.77
N GLN A 163 -20.98 1.85 -12.51
CA GLN A 163 -21.13 2.42 -11.18
C GLN A 163 -22.40 3.26 -11.13
N VAL A 164 -23.21 3.08 -10.09
CA VAL A 164 -24.45 3.82 -9.89
C VAL A 164 -24.35 4.60 -8.58
N HIS A 165 -24.49 5.93 -8.67
CA HIS A 165 -24.41 6.83 -7.54
C HIS A 165 -25.81 7.20 -7.07
N THR A 166 -26.05 7.13 -5.77
CA THR A 166 -27.25 7.71 -5.14
C THR A 166 -26.83 8.89 -4.28
N GLU A 167 -27.42 10.05 -4.55
CA GLU A 167 -27.26 11.26 -3.76
C GLU A 167 -28.28 11.29 -2.60
N PRO A 168 -28.01 12.01 -1.50
CA PRO A 168 -28.98 12.25 -0.44
C PRO A 168 -30.28 12.80 -1.01
N GLY A 169 -31.40 12.10 -0.78
CA GLY A 169 -32.70 12.54 -1.26
C GLY A 169 -33.02 13.96 -0.76
N ALA A 170 -33.36 14.87 -1.68
CA ALA A 170 -33.82 16.21 -1.32
C ALA A 170 -34.98 16.08 -0.33
N LYS A 171 -34.79 16.61 0.88
CA LYS A 171 -35.84 16.66 1.90
C LYS A 171 -37.02 17.44 1.32
N HIS A 172 -38.10 16.75 0.98
CA HIS A 172 -39.35 17.41 0.59
C HIS A 172 -39.91 18.06 1.86
N GLY A 173 -39.79 19.39 1.94
CA GLY A 173 -40.43 20.19 2.97
C GLY A 173 -41.95 19.99 2.90
N LYS A 174 -42.55 19.74 4.07
CA LYS A 174 -44.00 19.88 4.27
C LYS A 174 -44.33 21.33 4.58
#